data_AF-A0A699S922-F1
#
_entry.id   AF-A0A699S922-F1
#
_cell.length_a   1.000
_cell.length_b   1.000
_cell.length_c   1.000
_cell.angle_alpha   90.00
_cell.angle_beta   90.00
_cell.angle_gamma   90.00
#
_symmetry.space_group_name_H-M   'P 1'
#
loop_
_entity.id
_entity.type
_entity.pdbx_description
1 polymer ?
#
loop_
_entity_poly.entity_id
_entity_poly.type
_entity_poly.pdbx_seq_one_letter_code
_entity_poly.pdbx_strand_id
1 'polypeptide(L)'
;GHQQLAAVMKEKDALYAKYDAGTATDADGERLGILEGEFADMSGWDAEYQAAELLSGLGITEDKHYSLMSDLGASEKVRVLLAQALFGNPDVLLLDEPTYMADLDFSKITMYPGNYSFWYESSQLALRQRQDVNKKTEDKRKELEEFVRRFSANASKSKQATSRQKLLQKLTLEEIKPSSRRYPYIAFKPEREAGNQLLSVDGITKLVDGHPVLKNVSFSLDKGDK
;
A
#
# COMPACT_ATOMS: atom_id res chain seq x y z
N GLY A 1 -4.88 4.06 -12.54
CA GLY A 1 -4.86 2.92 -13.50
C GLY A 1 -3.94 3.25 -14.65
N HIS A 2 -3.17 2.27 -15.11
CA HIS A 2 -2.19 2.40 -16.19
C HIS A 2 -2.89 2.55 -17.55
N GLN A 3 -3.48 3.72 -17.82
CA GLN A 3 -4.36 3.97 -18.97
C GLN A 3 -3.70 3.66 -20.31
N GLN A 4 -2.40 3.92 -20.44
CA GLN A 4 -1.64 3.65 -21.65
C GLN A 4 -1.55 2.15 -21.98
N LEU A 5 -1.21 1.32 -21.00
CA LEU A 5 -1.16 -0.13 -21.16
C LEU A 5 -2.52 -0.71 -21.53
N ALA A 6 -3.60 -0.25 -20.89
CA ALA A 6 -4.96 -0.67 -21.23
C ALA A 6 -5.36 -0.28 -22.67
N ALA A 7 -4.94 0.91 -23.13
CA ALA A 7 -5.17 1.34 -24.51
C ALA A 7 -4.39 0.47 -25.51
N VAL A 8 -3.10 0.19 -25.22
CA VAL A 8 -2.25 -0.69 -26.03
C VAL A 8 -2.84 -2.09 -26.12
N MET A 9 -3.27 -2.69 -25.00
CA MET A 9 -3.92 -4.01 -25.00
C MET A 9 -5.14 -4.03 -25.92
N LYS A 10 -6.05 -3.06 -25.75
CA LYS A 10 -7.28 -3.01 -26.54
C LYS A 10 -7.00 -2.80 -28.03
N GLU A 11 -5.99 -2.02 -28.38
CA GLU A 11 -5.59 -1.81 -29.78
C GLU A 11 -4.95 -3.07 -30.37
N LYS A 12 -4.08 -3.76 -29.62
CA LYS A 12 -3.50 -5.04 -30.02
C LYS A 12 -4.57 -6.10 -30.26
N ASP A 13 -5.52 -6.26 -29.33
CA ASP A 13 -6.61 -7.22 -29.47
C ASP A 13 -7.45 -6.94 -30.73
N ALA A 14 -7.71 -5.67 -31.02
CA ALA A 14 -8.43 -5.27 -32.23
C ALA A 14 -7.62 -5.59 -33.52
N LEU A 15 -6.30 -5.41 -33.50
CA LEU A 15 -5.44 -5.76 -34.62
C LEU A 15 -5.35 -7.27 -34.81
N TYR A 16 -5.17 -8.05 -33.74
CA TYR A 16 -5.22 -9.51 -33.79
C TYR A 16 -6.55 -10.02 -34.36
N ALA A 17 -7.68 -9.43 -33.96
CA ALA A 17 -8.98 -9.79 -34.52
C ALA A 17 -9.08 -9.52 -36.05
N LYS A 18 -8.42 -8.47 -36.57
CA LYS A 18 -8.34 -8.24 -38.02
C LYS A 18 -7.49 -9.30 -38.73
N TYR A 19 -6.39 -9.72 -38.11
CA TYR A 19 -5.53 -10.80 -38.61
C TYR A 19 -6.29 -12.13 -38.67
N ASP A 20 -7.01 -12.48 -37.60
CA ASP A 20 -7.87 -13.67 -37.54
C ASP A 20 -8.99 -13.63 -38.59
N ALA A 21 -9.54 -12.43 -38.85
CA ALA A 21 -10.54 -12.21 -39.89
C ALA A 21 -9.95 -12.15 -41.32
N GLY A 22 -8.63 -12.20 -41.49
CA GLY A 22 -7.97 -12.08 -42.80
C GLY A 22 -8.12 -10.70 -43.46
N THR A 23 -8.41 -9.66 -42.68
CA THR A 23 -8.65 -8.27 -43.15
C THR A 23 -7.53 -7.31 -42.78
N ALA A 24 -6.43 -7.84 -42.22
CA ALA A 24 -5.26 -7.05 -41.84
C ALA A 24 -4.50 -6.53 -43.06
N THR A 25 -3.95 -5.32 -42.92
CA THR A 25 -3.12 -4.64 -43.91
C THR A 25 -1.65 -4.59 -43.46
N ASP A 26 -0.74 -4.28 -44.38
CA ASP A 26 0.68 -4.08 -44.04
C ASP A 26 0.88 -3.01 -42.95
N ALA A 27 0.07 -1.93 -43.00
CA ALA A 27 0.08 -0.88 -41.99
C ALA A 27 -0.41 -1.38 -40.61
N ASP A 28 -1.37 -2.31 -40.57
CA ASP A 28 -1.80 -2.96 -39.32
C ASP A 28 -0.66 -3.79 -38.71
N GLY A 29 0.19 -4.42 -39.54
CA GLY A 29 1.38 -5.14 -39.10
C GLY A 29 2.48 -4.25 -38.54
N GLU A 30 2.78 -3.12 -39.19
CA GLU A 30 3.73 -2.14 -38.67
C GLU A 30 3.24 -1.57 -37.32
N ARG A 31 1.95 -1.24 -37.22
CA ARG A 31 1.35 -0.74 -35.97
C ARG A 31 1.39 -1.79 -34.87
N LEU A 32 1.09 -3.04 -35.17
CA LEU A 32 1.16 -4.14 -34.20
C LEU A 32 2.59 -4.31 -33.67
N GLY A 33 3.61 -4.23 -34.54
CA GLY A 33 5.01 -4.32 -34.11
C GLY A 33 5.43 -3.21 -33.13
N ILE A 34 4.97 -1.98 -33.36
CA ILE A 34 5.21 -0.85 -32.43
C ILE A 34 4.53 -1.12 -31.08
N LEU A 35 3.26 -1.53 -31.11
CA LEU A 35 2.48 -1.82 -29.91
C LEU A 35 3.04 -3.01 -29.12
N GLU A 36 3.60 -4.02 -29.78
CA GLU A 36 4.31 -5.13 -29.12
C GLU A 36 5.53 -4.63 -28.34
N GLY A 37 6.29 -3.70 -28.91
CA GLY A 37 7.41 -3.04 -28.23
C GLY A 37 6.95 -2.25 -27.01
N GLU A 38 5.97 -1.36 -27.18
CA GLU A 38 5.40 -0.56 -26.08
C GLU A 38 4.82 -1.44 -24.97
N PHE A 39 4.15 -2.54 -25.34
CA PHE A 39 3.60 -3.50 -24.40
C PHE A 39 4.68 -4.22 -23.60
N ALA A 40 5.78 -4.63 -24.25
CA ALA A 40 6.91 -5.26 -23.58
C ALA A 40 7.61 -4.28 -22.62
N ASP A 41 7.83 -3.03 -23.03
CA ASP A 41 8.47 -1.99 -22.21
C ASP A 41 7.66 -1.70 -20.94
N MET A 42 6.33 -1.75 -21.03
CA MET A 42 5.42 -1.59 -19.90
C MET A 42 5.23 -2.87 -19.06
N SER A 43 6.02 -3.91 -19.27
CA SER A 43 5.87 -5.22 -18.61
C SER A 43 4.45 -5.81 -18.76
N GLY A 44 3.83 -5.58 -19.92
CA GLY A 44 2.44 -5.94 -20.17
C GLY A 44 2.14 -7.44 -20.04
N TRP A 45 3.12 -8.31 -20.29
CA TRP A 45 2.97 -9.76 -20.15
C TRP A 45 2.72 -10.21 -18.71
N ASP A 46 3.22 -9.45 -17.74
CA ASP A 46 3.01 -9.73 -16.31
C ASP A 46 1.76 -9.02 -15.76
N ALA A 47 1.09 -8.19 -16.57
CA ALA A 47 0.05 -7.28 -16.12
C ALA A 47 -1.15 -8.01 -15.50
N GLU A 48 -1.62 -9.10 -16.13
CA GLU A 48 -2.73 -9.89 -15.60
C GLU A 48 -2.37 -10.57 -14.27
N TYR A 49 -1.16 -11.13 -14.18
CA TYR A 49 -0.65 -11.74 -12.97
C TYR A 49 -0.54 -10.72 -11.83
N GLN A 50 0.05 -9.55 -12.09
CA GLN A 50 0.17 -8.47 -11.12
C GLN A 50 -1.20 -7.94 -10.68
N ALA A 51 -2.17 -7.84 -11.60
CA ALA A 51 -3.52 -7.42 -11.28
C ALA A 51 -4.22 -8.45 -10.37
N ALA A 52 -4.09 -9.75 -10.68
CA ALA A 52 -4.65 -10.83 -9.86
C ALA A 52 -4.01 -10.87 -8.46
N GLU A 53 -2.68 -10.68 -8.36
CA GLU A 53 -1.96 -10.59 -7.09
C GLU A 53 -2.43 -9.40 -6.25
N LEU A 54 -2.60 -8.22 -6.86
CA LEU A 54 -3.12 -7.02 -6.18
C LEU A 54 -4.55 -7.21 -5.69
N LEU A 55 -5.44 -7.76 -6.53
CA LEU A 55 -6.83 -8.03 -6.16
C LEU A 55 -6.92 -9.03 -4.99
N SER A 56 -6.13 -10.11 -5.06
CA SER A 56 -6.03 -11.11 -4.00
C SER A 56 -5.47 -10.51 -2.70
N GLY A 57 -4.45 -9.65 -2.82
CA GLY A 57 -3.86 -8.91 -1.70
C GLY A 57 -4.84 -7.95 -1.02
N LEU A 58 -5.83 -7.46 -1.75
CA LEU A 58 -6.94 -6.65 -1.21
C LEU A 58 -8.10 -7.49 -0.67
N GLY A 59 -8.04 -8.82 -0.82
CA GLY A 59 -9.06 -9.75 -0.34
C GLY A 59 -10.22 -9.93 -1.32
N ILE A 60 -10.00 -9.70 -2.62
CA ILE A 60 -10.90 -10.15 -3.69
C ILE A 60 -10.44 -11.54 -4.12
N THR A 61 -11.28 -12.52 -3.88
CA THR A 61 -10.99 -13.93 -4.18
C THR A 61 -10.96 -14.19 -5.69
N GLU A 62 -10.21 -15.20 -6.13
CA GLU A 62 -9.97 -15.52 -7.55
C GLU A 62 -11.26 -15.80 -8.33
N ASP A 63 -12.28 -16.38 -7.68
CA ASP A 63 -13.61 -16.60 -8.28
C ASP A 63 -14.31 -15.30 -8.71
N LYS A 64 -13.89 -14.16 -8.15
CA LYS A 64 -14.45 -12.84 -8.43
C LYS A 64 -13.62 -12.00 -9.40
N HIS A 65 -12.42 -12.44 -9.79
CA HIS A 65 -11.52 -11.64 -10.65
C HIS A 65 -12.13 -11.30 -12.01
N TYR A 66 -12.99 -12.18 -12.52
CA TYR A 66 -13.68 -12.02 -13.80
C TYR A 66 -15.14 -11.54 -13.65
N SER A 67 -15.58 -11.24 -12.43
CA SER A 67 -16.93 -10.73 -12.19
C SER A 67 -17.07 -9.29 -12.69
N LEU A 68 -18.27 -8.94 -13.16
CA LEU A 68 -18.53 -7.56 -13.55
C LEU A 68 -18.60 -6.66 -12.32
N MET A 69 -18.19 -5.40 -12.49
CA MET A 69 -18.32 -4.40 -11.43
C MET A 69 -19.76 -4.27 -10.93
N SER A 70 -20.79 -4.51 -11.75
CA SER A 70 -22.19 -4.51 -11.31
C SER A 70 -22.48 -5.51 -10.19
N ASP A 71 -21.82 -6.67 -10.24
CA ASP A 71 -22.16 -7.85 -9.45
C ASP A 71 -21.42 -7.88 -8.10
N LEU A 72 -20.46 -6.97 -7.92
CA LEU A 72 -19.68 -6.82 -6.69
C LEU A 72 -20.40 -5.97 -5.64
N GLY A 73 -20.19 -6.31 -4.36
CA GLY A 73 -20.64 -5.51 -3.24
C GLY A 73 -19.91 -4.15 -3.17
N ALA A 74 -20.49 -3.16 -2.48
CA ALA A 74 -19.92 -1.82 -2.38
C ALA A 74 -18.47 -1.81 -1.86
N SER A 75 -18.17 -2.62 -0.84
CA SER A 75 -16.81 -2.75 -0.29
C SER A 75 -15.83 -3.42 -1.27
N GLU A 76 -16.31 -4.37 -2.08
CA GLU A 76 -15.49 -5.03 -3.11
C GLU A 76 -15.18 -4.07 -4.26
N LYS A 77 -16.15 -3.28 -4.69
CA LYS A 77 -15.96 -2.22 -5.69
C LYS A 77 -14.86 -1.23 -5.29
N VAL A 78 -14.88 -0.77 -4.03
CA VAL A 78 -13.85 0.14 -3.50
C VAL A 78 -12.46 -0.49 -3.58
N ARG A 79 -12.34 -1.78 -3.24
CA ARG A 79 -11.08 -2.52 -3.33
C ARG A 79 -10.61 -2.68 -4.77
N VAL A 80 -11.49 -2.99 -5.70
CA VAL A 80 -11.14 -3.06 -7.14
C VAL A 80 -10.64 -1.71 -7.64
N LEU A 81 -11.30 -0.60 -7.27
CA LEU A 81 -10.86 0.75 -7.63
C LEU A 81 -9.50 1.10 -7.00
N LEU A 82 -9.24 0.67 -5.76
CA LEU A 82 -7.93 0.82 -5.13
C LEU A 82 -6.86 0.01 -5.86
N ALA A 83 -7.14 -1.24 -6.23
CA ALA A 83 -6.25 -2.07 -7.05
C ALA A 83 -5.91 -1.36 -8.36
N GLN A 84 -6.93 -0.81 -9.04
CA GLN A 84 -6.77 -0.06 -10.27
C GLN A 84 -5.91 1.21 -10.08
N ALA A 85 -6.05 1.91 -8.95
CA ALA A 85 -5.20 3.07 -8.64
C ALA A 85 -3.74 2.66 -8.44
N LEU A 86 -3.51 1.61 -7.67
CA LEU A 86 -2.18 1.09 -7.33
C LEU A 86 -1.45 0.44 -8.51
N PHE A 87 -2.17 -0.18 -9.44
CA PHE A 87 -1.59 -0.87 -10.61
C PHE A 87 -0.73 0.06 -11.50
N GLY A 88 -1.00 1.38 -11.47
CA GLY A 88 -0.18 2.36 -12.17
C GLY A 88 1.16 2.67 -11.48
N ASN A 89 1.52 1.96 -10.41
CA ASN A 89 2.68 2.21 -9.55
C ASN A 89 2.82 3.70 -9.15
N PRO A 90 1.79 4.34 -8.59
CA PRO A 90 1.88 5.73 -8.19
C PRO A 90 2.88 5.90 -7.04
N ASP A 91 3.68 6.96 -7.07
CA ASP A 91 4.56 7.31 -5.96
C ASP A 91 3.78 7.73 -4.70
N VAL A 92 2.65 8.42 -4.89
CA VAL A 92 1.76 8.91 -3.82
C VAL A 92 0.31 8.79 -4.25
N LEU A 93 -0.53 8.24 -3.37
CA LEU A 93 -1.99 8.20 -3.52
C LEU A 93 -2.63 8.96 -2.36
N LEU A 94 -3.39 10.03 -2.66
CA LEU A 94 -4.16 10.78 -1.68
C LEU A 94 -5.63 10.37 -1.77
N LEU A 95 -6.20 9.92 -0.66
CA LEU A 95 -7.60 9.53 -0.54
C LEU A 95 -8.27 10.43 0.50
N ASP A 96 -9.42 10.99 0.16
CA ASP A 96 -10.21 11.81 1.08
C ASP A 96 -11.13 10.92 1.94
N GLU A 97 -11.29 11.28 3.21
CA GLU A 97 -12.09 10.59 4.24
C GLU A 97 -11.97 9.04 4.30
N PRO A 98 -10.78 8.47 4.59
CA PRO A 98 -10.66 7.04 4.80
C PRO A 98 -11.36 6.63 6.12
N THR A 99 -12.51 5.96 6.01
CA THR A 99 -13.05 5.13 7.10
C THR A 99 -12.18 3.91 7.40
N TYR A 100 -11.24 3.61 6.50
CA TYR A 100 -10.25 2.55 6.61
C TYR A 100 -8.88 3.03 6.18
N MET A 101 -7.85 2.72 6.96
CA MET A 101 -6.46 2.87 6.56
C MET A 101 -5.97 1.60 5.85
N ALA A 102 -5.36 1.76 4.68
CA ALA A 102 -4.70 0.68 3.96
C ALA A 102 -3.18 0.81 4.17
N ASP A 103 -2.59 -0.13 4.92
CA ASP A 103 -1.15 -0.23 5.12
C ASP A 103 -0.55 -1.18 4.09
N LEU A 104 0.25 -0.65 3.17
CA LEU A 104 1.03 -1.44 2.24
C LEU A 104 2.42 -1.68 2.84
N ASP A 105 2.69 -2.92 3.25
CA ASP A 105 4.01 -3.33 3.70
C ASP A 105 4.29 -4.76 3.21
N PHE A 106 5.51 -5.04 2.76
CA PHE A 106 5.90 -6.37 2.25
C PHE A 106 5.03 -6.90 1.10
N SER A 107 4.63 -6.01 0.18
CA SER A 107 3.71 -6.33 -0.92
C SER A 107 2.35 -6.86 -0.46
N LYS A 108 1.99 -6.65 0.81
CA LYS A 108 0.71 -7.03 1.38
C LYS A 108 -0.02 -5.80 1.86
N ILE A 109 -1.31 -5.72 1.53
CA ILE A 109 -2.19 -4.66 2.03
C ILE A 109 -2.89 -5.18 3.28
N THR A 110 -2.75 -4.44 4.38
CA THR A 110 -3.47 -4.70 5.62
C THR A 110 -4.43 -3.56 5.89
N MET A 111 -5.71 -3.89 6.02
CA MET A 111 -6.77 -2.92 6.26
C MET A 111 -6.98 -2.73 7.77
N TYR A 112 -7.00 -1.48 8.20
CA TYR A 112 -7.30 -1.09 9.58
C TYR A 112 -8.52 -0.19 9.60
N PRO A 113 -9.52 -0.45 10.46
CA PRO A 113 -10.64 0.48 10.63
C PRO A 113 -10.15 1.78 11.28
N GLY A 114 -10.73 2.91 10.89
CA GLY A 114 -10.43 4.22 11.49
C GLY A 114 -9.33 5.02 10.79
N ASN A 115 -8.92 6.11 11.44
CA ASN A 115 -8.01 7.11 10.88
C ASN A 115 -6.52 6.77 11.12
N TYR A 116 -5.63 7.66 10.67
CA TYR A 116 -4.18 7.51 10.82
C TYR A 116 -3.71 7.31 12.26
N SER A 117 -4.25 8.06 13.22
CA SER A 117 -3.86 7.95 14.62
C SER A 117 -4.17 6.56 15.17
N PHE A 118 -5.36 6.04 14.88
CA PHE A 118 -5.76 4.70 15.31
C PHE A 118 -4.89 3.60 14.69
N TRP A 119 -4.61 3.72 13.37
CA TRP A 119 -3.68 2.82 12.68
C TRP A 119 -2.29 2.86 13.33
N TYR A 120 -1.75 4.06 13.58
CA TYR A 120 -0.41 4.24 14.14
C TYR A 120 -0.30 3.59 15.52
N GLU A 121 -1.25 3.86 16.41
CA GLU A 121 -1.30 3.25 17.75
C GLU A 121 -1.42 1.72 17.69
N SER A 122 -2.31 1.21 16.84
CA SER A 122 -2.52 -0.23 16.64
C SER A 122 -1.25 -0.92 16.12
N SER A 123 -0.57 -0.31 15.15
CA SER A 123 0.68 -0.82 14.56
C SER A 123 1.81 -0.86 15.58
N GLN A 124 1.96 0.20 16.39
CA GLN A 124 2.94 0.26 17.48
C GLN A 124 2.65 -0.80 18.56
N LEU A 125 1.39 -0.96 18.94
CA LEU A 125 0.98 -1.96 19.92
C LEU A 125 1.27 -3.39 19.43
N ALA A 126 0.93 -3.70 18.19
CA ALA A 126 1.20 -5.01 17.58
C ALA A 126 2.71 -5.30 17.46
N LEU A 127 3.53 -4.28 17.16
CA LEU A 127 4.98 -4.41 17.17
C LEU A 127 5.50 -4.72 18.58
N ARG A 128 5.02 -3.99 19.59
CA ARG A 128 5.38 -4.22 21.00
C ARG A 128 5.02 -5.62 21.46
N GLN A 129 3.79 -6.07 21.19
CA GLN A 129 3.31 -7.40 21.57
C GLN A 129 4.18 -8.50 20.95
N ARG A 130 4.54 -8.37 19.66
CA ARG A 130 5.44 -9.32 19.00
C ARG A 130 6.83 -9.34 19.61
N GLN A 131 7.40 -8.18 19.92
CA GLN A 131 8.69 -8.08 20.61
C GLN A 131 8.63 -8.74 22.00
N ASP A 132 7.59 -8.50 22.78
CA ASP A 132 7.40 -9.09 24.10
C ASP A 132 7.23 -10.61 24.03
N VAL A 133 6.49 -11.12 23.04
CA VAL A 133 6.33 -12.55 22.79
C VAL A 133 7.67 -13.18 22.40
N ASN A 134 8.42 -12.58 21.47
CA ASN A 134 9.74 -13.07 21.06
C ASN A 134 10.72 -13.09 22.24
N LYS A 135 10.75 -12.03 23.04
CA LYS A 135 11.58 -11.97 24.25
C LYS A 135 11.23 -13.08 25.24
N LYS A 136 9.94 -13.27 25.55
CA LYS A 136 9.48 -14.36 26.43
C LYS A 136 9.82 -15.74 25.87
N THR A 137 9.72 -15.91 24.56
CA THR A 137 10.10 -17.15 23.87
C THR A 137 11.60 -17.39 23.95
N GLU A 138 12.42 -16.35 23.79
CA GLU A 138 13.87 -16.41 23.93
C GLU A 138 14.29 -16.76 25.37
N ASP A 139 13.69 -16.14 26.38
CA ASP A 139 13.95 -16.42 27.78
C ASP A 139 13.62 -17.89 28.12
N LYS A 140 12.44 -18.37 27.70
CA LYS A 140 12.06 -19.79 27.84
C LYS A 140 13.02 -20.72 27.11
N ARG A 141 13.49 -20.32 25.92
CA ARG A 141 14.44 -21.11 25.13
C ARG A 141 15.75 -21.28 25.91
N LYS A 142 16.29 -20.20 26.48
CA LYS A 142 17.51 -20.21 27.32
C LYS A 142 17.35 -21.11 28.55
N GLU A 143 16.22 -21.00 29.26
CA GLU A 143 15.94 -21.84 30.44
C GLU A 143 15.90 -23.34 30.08
N LEU A 144 15.22 -23.68 28.98
CA LEU A 144 15.13 -25.05 28.50
C LEU A 144 16.48 -25.60 28.07
N GLU A 145 17.27 -24.81 27.33
CA GLU A 145 18.64 -25.17 26.93
C GLU A 145 19.54 -25.39 28.15
N GLU A 146 19.49 -24.51 29.14
CA GLU A 146 20.29 -24.64 30.34
C GLU A 146 19.89 -25.86 31.17
N PHE A 147 18.59 -26.15 31.27
CA PHE A 147 18.10 -27.35 31.95
C PHE A 147 18.58 -28.62 31.25
N VAL A 148 18.47 -28.68 29.91
CA VAL A 148 18.96 -29.82 29.12
C VAL A 148 20.47 -29.97 29.30
N ARG A 149 21.24 -28.88 29.24
CA ARG A 149 22.69 -28.89 29.46
C ARG A 149 23.07 -29.42 30.84
N ARG A 150 22.36 -29.02 31.90
CA ARG A 150 22.67 -29.42 33.29
C ARG A 150 22.24 -30.84 33.62
N PHE A 151 21.18 -31.36 33.00
CA PHE A 151 20.54 -32.61 33.41
C PHE A 151 20.52 -33.72 32.34
N SER A 152 21.11 -33.50 31.16
CA SER A 152 21.21 -34.52 30.09
C SER A 152 21.97 -35.78 30.54
N ALA A 153 23.05 -35.62 31.31
CA ALA A 153 23.90 -36.70 31.78
C ALA A 153 23.45 -37.32 33.13
N ASN A 154 22.42 -36.75 33.79
CA ASN A 154 21.94 -37.27 35.08
C ASN A 154 20.84 -38.32 34.87
N ALA A 155 21.14 -39.58 35.22
CA ALA A 155 20.24 -40.73 35.02
C ALA A 155 18.82 -40.52 35.59
N SER A 156 18.67 -39.82 36.72
CA SER A 156 17.36 -39.57 37.34
C SER A 156 16.50 -38.53 36.61
N LYS A 157 17.13 -37.58 35.89
CA LYS A 157 16.46 -36.45 35.21
C LYS A 157 16.53 -36.52 33.68
N SER A 158 17.20 -37.54 33.12
CA SER A 158 17.38 -37.73 31.68
C SER A 158 16.06 -37.74 30.90
N LYS A 159 15.02 -38.44 31.40
CA LYS A 159 13.68 -38.42 30.78
C LYS A 159 13.07 -37.02 30.69
N GLN A 160 13.26 -36.18 31.72
CA GLN A 160 12.76 -34.81 31.72
C GLN A 160 13.55 -33.92 30.76
N ALA A 161 14.88 -34.10 30.69
CA ALA A 161 15.73 -33.38 29.74
C ALA A 161 15.32 -33.69 28.29
N THR A 162 15.10 -34.96 27.93
CA THR A 162 14.61 -35.34 26.60
C THR A 162 13.25 -34.71 26.27
N SER A 163 12.33 -34.63 27.24
CA SER A 163 11.04 -33.96 27.05
C SER A 163 11.20 -32.45 26.80
N ARG A 164 12.06 -31.77 27.56
CA ARG A 164 12.33 -30.33 27.40
C ARG A 164 13.05 -30.04 26.07
N GLN A 165 13.92 -30.93 25.61
CA GLN A 165 14.56 -30.85 24.30
C GLN A 165 13.53 -30.92 23.14
N LYS A 166 12.51 -31.77 23.27
CA LYS A 166 11.39 -31.82 22.31
C LYS A 166 10.56 -30.53 22.32
N LEU A 167 10.37 -29.90 23.48
CA LEU A 167 9.71 -28.59 23.57
C LEU A 167 10.54 -27.50 22.90
N LEU A 168 11.85 -27.50 23.13
CA LEU A 168 12.80 -26.58 22.52
C LEU A 168 12.73 -26.60 20.98
N GLN A 169 12.64 -27.79 20.38
CA GLN A 169 12.51 -27.96 18.93
C GLN A 169 11.20 -27.42 18.36
N LYS A 170 10.15 -27.26 19.19
CA LYS A 170 8.85 -26.72 18.78
C LYS A 170 8.72 -25.21 18.98
N LEU A 171 9.62 -24.59 19.75
CA LEU A 171 9.61 -23.15 19.97
C LEU A 171 10.16 -22.45 18.74
N THR A 172 9.31 -21.66 18.08
CA THR A 172 9.67 -20.83 16.94
C THR A 172 9.82 -19.38 17.38
N LEU A 173 10.95 -18.76 17.05
CA LEU A 173 11.11 -17.31 17.10
C LEU A 173 10.63 -16.76 15.75
N GLU A 174 9.69 -15.83 15.78
CA GLU A 174 9.27 -15.13 14.57
C GLU A 174 10.27 -14.02 14.27
N GLU A 175 10.85 -14.03 13.07
CA GLU A 175 11.77 -12.96 12.67
C GLU A 175 11.00 -11.66 12.42
N ILE A 176 11.36 -10.59 13.14
CA ILE A 176 10.75 -9.27 12.95
C ILE A 176 11.42 -8.64 11.72
N LYS A 177 10.78 -8.80 10.55
CA LYS A 177 11.25 -8.17 9.32
C LYS A 177 11.15 -6.64 9.45
N PRO A 178 12.20 -5.88 9.07
CA PRO A 178 12.15 -4.42 9.06
C PRO A 178 11.12 -3.95 8.04
N SER A 179 10.25 -3.03 8.45
CA SER A 179 9.18 -2.47 7.61
C SER A 179 9.76 -1.84 6.34
N SER A 180 9.09 -2.07 5.20
CA SER A 180 9.39 -1.42 3.92
C SER A 180 8.74 -0.04 3.78
N ARG A 181 7.99 0.39 4.80
CA ARG A 181 7.30 1.69 4.84
C ARG A 181 8.28 2.83 4.62
N ARG A 182 7.99 3.65 3.61
CA ARG A 182 8.64 4.95 3.41
C ARG A 182 7.72 6.03 3.95
N TYR A 183 8.17 6.78 4.95
CA TYR A 183 7.43 7.97 5.38
C TYR A 183 7.59 9.05 4.30
N PRO A 184 6.49 9.56 3.73
CA PRO A 184 6.58 10.59 2.71
C PRO A 184 7.21 11.84 3.32
N TYR A 185 8.40 12.19 2.88
CA TYR A 185 9.00 13.50 3.17
C TYR A 185 8.50 14.47 2.10
N ILE A 186 7.39 15.13 2.38
CA ILE A 186 6.86 16.19 1.52
C ILE A 186 7.61 17.48 1.87
N ALA A 187 8.77 17.67 1.25
CA ALA A 187 9.43 18.97 1.25
C ALA A 187 8.92 19.80 0.08
N PHE A 188 8.08 20.78 0.38
CA PHE A 188 7.85 21.88 -0.54
C PHE A 188 9.14 22.69 -0.64
N LYS A 189 9.93 22.44 -1.69
CA LYS A 189 11.03 23.31 -2.06
C LYS A 189 10.43 24.50 -2.82
N PRO A 190 10.33 25.70 -2.22
CA PRO A 190 9.86 26.85 -2.96
C PRO A 190 10.83 27.10 -4.13
N GLU A 191 10.32 27.11 -5.36
CA GLU A 191 11.15 27.37 -6.56
C GLU A 191 11.73 28.78 -6.58
N ARG A 192 11.11 29.70 -5.82
CA ARG A 192 11.53 31.09 -5.69
C ARG A 192 11.37 31.55 -4.26
N GLU A 193 12.22 32.46 -3.82
CA GLU A 193 11.94 33.21 -2.61
C GLU A 193 10.62 33.98 -2.77
N ALA A 194 9.83 34.02 -1.69
CA ALA A 194 8.66 34.88 -1.67
C ALA A 194 9.11 36.34 -1.89
N GLY A 195 8.41 37.02 -2.80
CA GLY A 195 8.63 38.42 -3.09
C GLY A 195 8.32 39.32 -1.90
N ASN A 196 8.57 40.62 -2.04
CA ASN A 196 8.40 41.56 -0.93
C ASN A 196 6.93 41.67 -0.48
N GLN A 197 5.98 41.56 -1.40
CA GLN A 197 4.55 41.57 -1.11
C GLN A 197 4.03 40.12 -1.06
N LEU A 198 3.61 39.66 0.11
CA LEU A 198 3.17 38.28 0.35
C LEU A 198 1.67 38.10 0.11
N LEU A 199 0.86 39.05 0.55
CA LEU A 199 -0.59 39.00 0.42
C LEU A 199 -1.14 40.40 0.20
N SER A 200 -2.10 40.54 -0.70
CA SER A 200 -2.94 41.73 -0.81
C SER A 200 -4.39 41.29 -0.75
N VAL A 201 -5.10 41.79 0.25
CA VAL A 201 -6.53 41.60 0.42
C VAL A 201 -7.20 42.92 0.14
N ASP A 202 -8.21 42.91 -0.73
CA ASP A 202 -9.04 44.09 -1.00
C ASP A 202 -10.52 43.79 -0.76
N GLY A 203 -11.16 44.65 0.03
CA GLY A 203 -12.61 44.67 0.21
C GLY A 203 -13.22 43.41 0.83
N ILE A 204 -12.46 42.64 1.62
CA ILE A 204 -12.97 41.38 2.16
C ILE A 204 -14.11 41.64 3.16
N THR A 205 -15.22 40.94 2.93
CA THR A 205 -16.39 40.98 3.80
C THR A 205 -16.74 39.55 4.17
N LYS A 206 -16.83 39.26 5.47
CA LYS A 206 -17.13 37.92 5.99
C LYS A 206 -18.30 37.99 6.96
N LEU A 207 -19.29 37.16 6.70
CA LEU A 207 -20.41 36.87 7.59
C LEU A 207 -20.18 35.48 8.20
N VAL A 208 -20.37 35.36 9.51
CA VAL A 208 -20.42 34.08 10.23
C VAL A 208 -21.72 34.08 11.02
N ASP A 209 -22.53 33.03 10.85
CA ASP A 209 -23.86 32.89 11.46
C ASP A 209 -24.79 34.10 11.24
N GLY A 210 -24.72 34.72 10.06
CA GLY A 210 -25.52 35.89 9.70
C GLY A 210 -25.03 37.22 10.27
N HIS A 211 -23.99 37.21 11.12
CA HIS A 211 -23.41 38.41 11.69
C HIS A 211 -22.14 38.84 10.93
N PRO A 212 -21.99 40.13 10.58
CA PRO A 212 -20.80 40.61 9.87
C PRO A 212 -19.61 40.65 10.83
N VAL A 213 -18.59 39.83 10.55
CA VAL A 213 -17.34 39.75 11.33
C VAL A 213 -16.24 40.57 10.65
N LEU A 214 -16.22 40.64 9.33
CA LEU A 214 -15.36 41.52 8.55
C LEU A 214 -16.21 42.33 7.58
N LYS A 215 -15.95 43.64 7.46
CA LYS A 215 -16.65 44.52 6.53
C LYS A 215 -15.66 45.38 5.75
N ASN A 216 -15.56 45.14 4.45
CA ASN A 216 -14.73 45.90 3.52
C ASN A 216 -13.29 46.12 4.02
N VAL A 217 -12.65 45.05 4.49
CA VAL A 217 -11.29 45.12 5.02
C VAL A 217 -10.30 44.92 3.89
N SER A 218 -9.38 45.87 3.72
CA SER A 218 -8.24 45.77 2.80
C SER A 218 -6.94 45.87 3.59
N PHE A 219 -5.99 44.98 3.32
CA PHE A 219 -4.65 45.04 3.90
C PHE A 219 -3.63 44.35 3.00
N SER A 220 -2.38 44.78 3.09
CA SER A 220 -1.23 44.11 2.50
C SER A 220 -0.38 43.51 3.61
N LEU A 221 0.19 42.33 3.36
CA LEU A 221 1.20 41.70 4.19
C LEU A 221 2.49 41.64 3.37
N ASP A 222 3.54 42.29 3.86
CA ASP A 222 4.86 42.26 3.27
C ASP A 222 5.80 41.30 4.03
N LYS A 223 6.92 40.95 3.39
CA LYS A 223 7.91 40.00 3.93
C LYS A 223 8.60 40.62 5.16
N GLY A 224 8.22 40.15 6.34
CA GLY A 224 8.80 40.57 7.63
C GLY A 224 7.83 41.31 8.55
N ASP A 225 6.61 41.57 8.09
CA ASP A 225 5.54 42.13 8.92
C ASP A 225 5.14 41.15 10.03
N LYS A 226 4.85 41.68 11.24
CA LYS A 226 4.41 40.93 12.42
C LYS A 226 3.01 41.31 12.85
#